data_AF-A0A3Q0GRU3-F1
#
_entry.id   AF-A0A3Q0GRU3-F1
#
_cell.length_a   1.000
_cell.length_b   1.000
_cell.length_c   1.000
_cell.angle_alpha   90.00
_cell.angle_beta   90.00
_cell.angle_gamma   90.00
#
_symmetry.space_group_name_H-M   'P 1'
#
loop_
_entity.id
_entity.type
_entity.pdbx_description
1 polymer ?
#
loop_
_entity_poly.entity_id
_entity_poly.type
_entity_poly.pdbx_seq_one_letter_code
_entity_poly.pdbx_strand_id
1 'polypeptide(L)'
;MYVEATMDLNDLIMRHPMQPPEGREKNLALIVDKATNRYFPAYEKVLKDHGQDYLVGNQFSRADVQVLETILMMEEMKPDILAKFPLLQGFKARISNIPTIKKFLQPGSQRKSKIEEKMVPQVMKIFYG
;
A
#
# COMPACT_ATOMS: atom_id res chain seq x y z
N MET A 1 -7.64 14.09 3.55
CA MET A 1 -7.79 13.25 4.76
C MET A 1 -7.37 11.78 4.55
N TYR A 2 -8.10 10.90 3.85
CA TYR A 2 -7.69 9.48 3.72
C TYR A 2 -6.46 9.23 2.83
N VAL A 3 -6.33 9.96 1.73
CA VAL A 3 -5.21 9.83 0.78
C VAL A 3 -3.92 10.42 1.35
N GLU A 4 -4.03 11.56 2.02
CA GLU A 4 -2.88 12.21 2.69
C GLU A 4 -2.44 11.42 3.92
N ALA A 5 -3.37 10.74 4.60
CA ALA A 5 -3.04 9.94 5.77
C ALA A 5 -2.07 8.79 5.48
N THR A 6 -2.07 8.23 4.26
CA THR A 6 -1.14 7.14 3.90
C THR A 6 0.15 7.60 3.23
N MET A 7 0.31 8.90 2.95
CA MET A 7 1.48 9.40 2.22
C MET A 7 2.79 9.12 2.95
N ASP A 8 2.84 9.23 4.27
CA ASP A 8 4.09 8.98 5.01
C ASP A 8 4.45 7.50 5.06
N LEU A 9 3.47 6.58 5.14
CA LEU A 9 3.72 5.15 4.98
C LEU A 9 4.21 4.84 3.57
N ASN A 10 3.55 5.38 2.54
CA ASN A 10 3.90 5.13 1.15
C ASN A 10 5.29 5.69 0.79
N ASP A 11 5.69 6.83 1.35
CA ASP A 11 7.04 7.38 1.18
C ASP A 11 8.11 6.46 1.81
N LEU A 12 7.84 5.91 3.00
CA LEU A 12 8.75 4.93 3.63
C LEU A 12 8.88 3.66 2.79
N ILE A 13 7.78 3.14 2.24
CA ILE A 13 7.78 1.98 1.33
C ILE A 13 8.61 2.30 0.08
N MET A 14 8.36 3.44 -0.56
CA MET A 14 9.03 3.86 -1.79
C MET A 14 10.54 4.03 -1.60
N ARG A 15 10.97 4.57 -0.45
CA ARG A 15 12.39 4.80 -0.14
C ARG A 15 13.10 3.56 0.41
N HIS A 16 12.37 2.52 0.79
CA HIS A 16 12.96 1.32 1.38
C HIS A 16 14.08 0.69 0.53
N PRO A 17 13.95 0.55 -0.81
CA PRO A 17 15.03 0.01 -1.65
C PRO A 17 16.31 0.85 -1.66
N MET A 18 16.22 2.15 -1.31
CA MET A 18 17.35 3.08 -1.27
C MET A 18 18.09 3.06 0.07
N GLN A 19 17.58 2.30 1.06
CA GLN A 19 18.23 2.20 2.36
C GLN A 19 19.54 1.39 2.27
N PRO A 20 20.60 1.81 2.99
CA PRO A 20 21.80 0.99 3.16
C PRO A 20 21.44 -0.40 3.71
N PRO A 21 22.17 -1.47 3.31
CA PRO A 21 21.88 -2.84 3.74
C PRO A 21 21.69 -2.98 5.26
N GLU A 22 22.50 -2.30 6.05
CA GLU A 22 22.48 -2.34 7.52
C GLU A 22 21.20 -1.73 8.13
N GLY A 23 20.54 -0.82 7.40
CA GLY A 23 19.32 -0.14 7.84
C GLY A 23 18.03 -0.78 7.31
N ARG A 24 18.10 -1.66 6.31
CA ARG A 24 16.91 -2.20 5.62
C ARG A 24 15.97 -2.94 6.56
N GLU A 25 16.50 -3.82 7.42
CA GLU A 25 15.67 -4.61 8.34
C GLU A 25 14.94 -3.73 9.35
N LYS A 26 15.64 -2.75 9.96
CA LYS A 26 15.03 -1.78 10.88
C LYS A 26 13.96 -0.94 10.19
N ASN A 27 14.22 -0.52 8.95
CA ASN A 27 13.26 0.25 8.17
C ASN A 27 12.02 -0.60 7.82
N LEU A 28 12.20 -1.87 7.44
CA LEU A 28 11.10 -2.80 7.20
C LEU A 28 10.25 -3.00 8.47
N ALA A 29 10.89 -3.18 9.63
CA ALA A 29 10.19 -3.30 10.90
C ALA A 29 9.37 -2.04 11.22
N LEU A 30 9.92 -0.84 10.99
CA LEU A 30 9.21 0.42 11.16
C LEU A 30 7.99 0.54 10.21
N ILE A 31 8.15 0.14 8.94
CA ILE A 31 7.07 0.16 7.95
C ILE A 31 5.93 -0.79 8.38
N VAL A 32 6.28 -2.02 8.77
CA VAL A 32 5.32 -3.02 9.23
C VAL A 32 4.61 -2.56 10.50
N ASP A 33 5.35 -1.99 11.46
CA ASP A 33 4.78 -1.42 12.69
C ASP A 33 3.79 -0.29 12.36
N LYS A 34 4.19 0.68 11.54
CA LYS A 34 3.30 1.76 11.10
C LYS A 34 2.04 1.23 10.41
N ALA A 35 2.20 0.30 9.45
CA ALA A 35 1.06 -0.28 8.75
C ALA A 35 0.09 -0.96 9.72
N THR A 36 0.60 -1.80 10.63
CA THR A 36 -0.23 -2.66 11.49
C THR A 36 -0.75 -1.98 12.75
N ASN A 37 -0.06 -0.97 13.28
CA ASN A 37 -0.42 -0.32 14.54
C ASN A 37 -1.03 1.07 14.35
N ARG A 38 -0.87 1.69 13.18
CA ARG A 38 -1.39 3.04 12.90
C ARG A 38 -2.39 3.09 11.74
N TYR A 39 -2.03 2.58 10.57
CA TYR A 39 -2.83 2.81 9.36
C TYR A 39 -3.97 1.80 9.18
N PHE A 40 -3.64 0.51 9.14
CA PHE A 40 -4.65 -0.53 8.92
C PHE A 40 -5.72 -0.56 10.00
N PRO A 41 -5.42 -0.37 11.31
CA PRO A 41 -6.47 -0.24 12.33
C PRO A 41 -7.44 0.92 12.05
N ALA A 42 -6.96 2.04 11.51
CA ALA A 42 -7.81 3.19 11.21
C ALA A 42 -8.80 2.89 10.07
N TYR A 43 -8.33 2.26 8.99
CA TYR A 43 -9.19 1.88 7.87
C TYR A 43 -10.15 0.73 8.22
N GLU A 44 -9.66 -0.28 8.95
CA GLU A 44 -10.49 -1.37 9.48
C GLU A 44 -11.63 -0.81 10.35
N LYS A 45 -11.32 0.15 11.23
CA LYS A 45 -12.32 0.83 12.07
C LYS A 45 -13.34 1.59 11.23
N VAL A 46 -12.91 2.32 10.20
CA VAL A 46 -13.83 3.06 9.31
C VAL A 46 -14.82 2.10 8.66
N LEU A 47 -14.32 1.04 8.02
CA LEU A 47 -15.17 0.00 7.41
C LEU A 47 -16.13 -0.64 8.40
N LYS A 48 -15.65 -0.88 9.64
CA LYS A 48 -16.47 -1.44 10.72
C LYS A 48 -17.57 -0.49 11.19
N ASP A 49 -17.25 0.78 11.39
CA ASP A 49 -18.14 1.77 12.00
C ASP A 49 -19.35 2.03 11.11
N HIS A 50 -19.15 2.15 9.79
CA HIS A 50 -20.26 2.39 8.86
C HIS A 50 -20.81 1.10 8.22
N GLY A 51 -20.06 0.00 8.21
CA GLY A 51 -20.51 -1.30 7.68
C GLY A 51 -20.81 -1.28 6.17
N GLN A 52 -20.09 -0.46 5.41
CA GLN A 52 -20.30 -0.25 3.97
C GLN A 52 -19.14 -0.80 3.16
N ASP A 53 -19.33 -0.87 1.84
CA ASP A 53 -18.38 -1.47 0.91
C ASP A 53 -17.19 -0.57 0.56
N TYR A 54 -17.37 0.75 0.66
CA TYR A 54 -16.39 1.77 0.29
C TYR A 54 -16.09 2.70 1.47
N LEU A 55 -14.93 3.33 1.46
CA LEU A 55 -14.44 4.16 2.56
C LEU A 55 -15.23 5.46 2.76
N VAL A 56 -15.85 5.99 1.70
CA VAL A 56 -16.52 7.30 1.73
C VAL A 56 -17.82 7.26 0.95
N GLY A 57 -18.92 7.68 1.58
CA GLY A 57 -20.21 7.91 0.90
C GLY A 57 -20.82 6.67 0.23
N ASN A 58 -20.42 5.47 0.64
CA ASN A 58 -20.78 4.20 -0.01
C ASN A 58 -20.55 4.20 -1.54
N GLN A 59 -19.55 4.92 -2.02
CA GLN A 59 -19.24 5.01 -3.44
C GLN A 59 -17.74 4.85 -3.67
N PHE A 60 -17.39 4.14 -4.75
CA PHE A 60 -16.01 4.02 -5.16
C PHE A 60 -15.38 5.40 -5.40
N SER A 61 -14.23 5.62 -4.75
CA SER A 61 -13.55 6.89 -4.69
C SER A 61 -12.03 6.72 -4.81
N ARG A 62 -11.32 7.85 -4.95
CA ARG A 62 -9.86 7.88 -4.91
C ARG A 62 -9.30 7.30 -3.60
N ALA A 63 -10.02 7.43 -2.48
CA ALA A 63 -9.57 6.87 -1.22
C ALA A 63 -9.43 5.34 -1.31
N ASP A 64 -10.39 4.68 -1.96
CA ASP A 64 -10.38 3.23 -2.09
C ASP A 64 -9.21 2.73 -2.95
N VAL A 65 -8.93 3.45 -4.04
CA VAL A 65 -7.77 3.19 -4.91
C VAL A 65 -6.46 3.33 -4.14
N GLN A 66 -6.31 4.41 -3.38
CA GLN A 66 -5.08 4.66 -2.65
C GLN A 66 -4.82 3.60 -1.57
N VAL A 67 -5.86 3.20 -0.83
CA VAL A 67 -5.73 2.17 0.20
C VAL A 67 -5.45 0.80 -0.42
N LEU A 68 -6.08 0.46 -1.55
CA LEU A 68 -5.75 -0.77 -2.28
C LEU A 68 -4.29 -0.78 -2.71
N GLU A 69 -3.77 0.32 -3.28
CA GLU A 69 -2.37 0.42 -3.68
C GLU A 69 -1.42 0.18 -2.49
N THR A 70 -1.66 0.85 -1.36
CA THR A 70 -0.90 0.65 -0.12
C THR A 70 -0.94 -0.79 0.38
N ILE A 71 -2.12 -1.42 0.36
CA ILE A 71 -2.27 -2.84 0.74
C ILE A 71 -1.41 -3.73 -0.14
N LEU A 72 -1.48 -3.57 -1.47
CA LEU A 72 -0.72 -4.40 -2.40
C LEU A 72 0.78 -4.25 -2.21
N MET A 73 1.27 -3.01 -2.00
CA MET A 73 2.68 -2.76 -1.71
C MET A 73 3.13 -3.39 -0.38
N MET A 74 2.27 -3.36 0.64
CA MET A 74 2.58 -3.94 1.95
C MET A 74 2.59 -5.46 1.94
N GLU A 75 1.66 -6.13 1.26
CA GLU A 75 1.67 -7.59 1.12
C GLU A 75 2.88 -8.08 0.33
N GLU A 76 3.31 -7.28 -0.62
CA GLU A 76 4.55 -7.45 -1.35
C GLU A 76 5.79 -7.43 -0.43
N MET A 77 5.75 -6.75 0.72
CA MET A 77 6.83 -6.71 1.72
C MET A 77 6.64 -7.75 2.84
N LYS A 78 5.40 -8.02 3.24
CA LYS A 78 5.00 -8.97 4.29
C LYS A 78 3.66 -9.63 3.89
N PRO A 79 3.67 -10.85 3.31
CA PRO A 79 2.47 -11.43 2.66
C PRO A 79 1.23 -11.59 3.54
N ASP A 80 1.40 -11.78 4.83
CA ASP A 80 0.37 -11.99 5.86
C ASP A 80 0.03 -10.70 6.65
N ILE A 81 0.45 -9.52 6.16
CA ILE A 81 0.25 -8.24 6.86
C ILE A 81 -1.23 -7.95 7.19
N LEU A 82 -2.17 -8.49 6.40
CA LEU A 82 -3.60 -8.32 6.60
C LEU A 82 -4.24 -9.38 7.52
N ALA A 83 -3.49 -10.33 8.08
CA ALA A 83 -4.06 -11.48 8.79
C ALA A 83 -5.00 -11.09 9.95
N LYS A 84 -4.77 -9.93 10.58
CA LYS A 84 -5.57 -9.38 11.69
C LYS A 84 -6.68 -8.41 11.26
N PHE A 85 -6.88 -8.19 9.95
CA PHE A 85 -7.73 -7.15 9.39
C PHE A 85 -8.74 -7.74 8.37
N PRO A 86 -9.75 -8.50 8.84
CA PRO A 86 -10.68 -9.20 7.96
C PRO A 86 -11.50 -8.27 7.06
N LEU A 87 -11.86 -7.06 7.51
CA LEU A 87 -12.59 -6.12 6.65
C LEU A 87 -11.69 -5.58 5.54
N LEU A 88 -10.42 -5.29 5.82
CA LEU A 88 -9.45 -4.92 4.79
C LEU A 88 -9.18 -6.05 3.79
N GLN A 89 -9.22 -7.33 4.20
CA GLN A 89 -9.15 -8.45 3.26
C GLN A 89 -10.36 -8.46 2.31
N GLY A 90 -11.58 -8.31 2.85
CA GLY A 90 -12.81 -8.23 2.05
C GLY A 90 -12.82 -7.00 1.13
N PHE A 91 -12.37 -5.85 1.64
CA PHE A 91 -12.19 -4.62 0.89
C PHE A 91 -11.22 -4.83 -0.29
N LYS A 92 -10.01 -5.36 -0.05
CA LYS A 92 -9.03 -5.66 -1.10
C LYS A 92 -9.66 -6.53 -2.19
N ALA A 93 -10.36 -7.61 -1.81
CA ALA A 93 -11.00 -8.51 -2.75
C ALA A 93 -12.06 -7.79 -3.60
N ARG A 94 -12.88 -6.92 -2.99
CA ARG A 94 -13.91 -6.15 -3.69
C ARG A 94 -13.32 -5.15 -4.67
N ILE A 95 -12.41 -4.28 -4.21
CA ILE A 95 -11.83 -3.23 -5.05
C ILE A 95 -10.98 -3.82 -6.17
N SER A 96 -10.23 -4.90 -5.91
CA SER A 96 -9.45 -5.59 -6.94
C SER A 96 -10.31 -6.19 -8.06
N ASN A 97 -11.59 -6.46 -7.80
CA ASN A 97 -12.53 -7.03 -8.79
C ASN A 97 -13.27 -5.98 -9.62
N ILE A 98 -13.13 -4.68 -9.33
CA ILE A 98 -13.67 -3.62 -10.18
C ILE A 98 -13.06 -3.76 -11.58
N PRO A 99 -13.82 -3.79 -12.69
CA PRO A 99 -13.30 -4.17 -14.01
C PRO A 99 -12.06 -3.40 -14.47
N THR A 100 -12.01 -2.10 -14.24
CA THR A 100 -10.87 -1.24 -14.60
C THR A 100 -9.63 -1.53 -13.74
N ILE A 101 -9.81 -1.71 -12.43
CA ILE A 101 -8.74 -2.09 -11.50
C ILE A 101 -8.25 -3.50 -11.82
N LYS A 102 -9.16 -4.46 -11.99
CA LYS A 102 -8.83 -5.84 -12.36
C LYS A 102 -8.00 -5.89 -13.63
N LYS A 103 -8.41 -5.15 -14.67
CA LYS A 103 -7.64 -5.01 -15.92
C LYS A 103 -6.26 -4.40 -15.67
N PHE A 104 -6.15 -3.40 -14.80
CA PHE A 104 -4.86 -2.80 -14.44
C PHE A 104 -3.95 -3.74 -13.65
N LEU A 105 -4.51 -4.67 -12.87
CA LEU A 105 -3.73 -5.66 -12.11
C LEU A 105 -3.29 -6.87 -12.95
N GLN A 106 -3.81 -7.05 -14.17
CA GLN A 106 -3.40 -8.14 -15.06
C GLN A 106 -2.01 -7.90 -15.69
N PRO A 107 -1.30 -8.97 -16.11
CA PRO A 107 -0.08 -8.85 -16.89
C PRO A 107 -0.27 -8.01 -18.16
N GLY A 108 0.78 -7.27 -18.54
CA GLY A 108 0.76 -6.40 -19.72
C GLY A 108 0.09 -5.04 -19.52
N SER A 109 -0.39 -4.73 -18.32
CA SER A 109 -0.84 -3.38 -17.97
C SER A 109 0.33 -2.40 -17.79
N GLN A 110 0.01 -1.12 -17.58
CA GLN A 110 0.99 -0.09 -17.26
C GLN A 110 1.44 -0.09 -15.78
N ARG A 111 0.94 -1.03 -14.95
CA ARG A 111 1.38 -1.18 -13.55
C ARG A 111 2.88 -1.45 -13.52
N LYS A 112 3.63 -0.63 -12.80
CA LYS A 112 5.08 -0.81 -12.64
C LYS A 112 5.34 -1.85 -11.56
N SER A 113 6.41 -2.62 -11.75
CA SER A 113 6.96 -3.50 -10.73
C SER A 113 7.63 -2.68 -9.63
N LYS A 114 7.98 -3.34 -8.53
CA LYS A 114 8.89 -2.77 -7.53
C LYS A 114 10.19 -2.30 -8.18
N ILE A 115 10.78 -1.27 -7.57
CA ILE A 115 12.13 -0.84 -7.92
C ILE A 115 13.08 -2.00 -7.61
N GLU A 116 13.78 -2.45 -8.64
CA GLU A 116 14.85 -3.44 -8.50
C GLU A 116 16.11 -2.77 -7.93
N GLU A 117 16.86 -3.48 -7.09
CA GLU A 117 18.07 -2.92 -6.45
C GLU A 117 19.08 -2.39 -7.48
N LYS A 118 19.18 -3.04 -8.65
CA LYS A 118 20.06 -2.61 -9.75
C LYS A 118 19.70 -1.25 -10.35
N MET A 119 18.45 -0.80 -10.18
CA MET A 119 17.99 0.51 -10.67
C MET A 119 18.30 1.64 -9.69
N VAL A 120 18.55 1.32 -8.41
CA VAL A 120 18.76 2.33 -7.37
C VAL A 120 19.91 3.30 -7.70
N PRO A 121 21.09 2.87 -8.19
CA PRO A 121 22.15 3.81 -8.56
C PRO A 121 21.75 4.80 -9.65
N GLN A 122 20.97 4.36 -10.64
CA GLN A 122 20.47 5.23 -11.71
C GLN A 122 19.47 6.24 -11.18
N VAL A 123 18.55 5.80 -10.31
CA VAL A 123 17.58 6.68 -9.65
C VAL A 123 18.30 7.74 -8.80
N MET A 124 19.27 7.32 -7.98
CA MET A 124 20.04 8.23 -7.14
C MET A 124 20.82 9.26 -7.98
N LYS A 125 21.40 8.84 -9.10
CA LYS A 125 22.09 9.75 -10.02
C LYS A 125 21.16 10.81 -10.63
N ILE A 126 19.93 10.44 -11.00
CA ILE A 126 18.99 11.38 -11.64
C ILE A 126 18.49 12.43 -10.65
N PHE A 127 18.19 12.03 -9.40
CA PHE A 127 17.53 12.91 -8.44
C PHE A 127 18.48 13.61 -7.47
N TYR A 128 19.71 13.12 -7.31
CA TYR A 128 20.68 13.62 -6.31
C TYR A 128 22.12 13.73 -6.83
N GLY A 129 22.38 13.42 -8.11
CA GLY A 129 23.71 13.38 -8.72
C GLY A 129 23.95 14.45 -9.78
#